data_AF-A0A0A9WHW0-F1
#
_entry.id   AF-A0A0A9WHW0-F1
#
_cell.length_a   1.000
_cell.length_b   1.000
_cell.length_c   1.000
_cell.angle_alpha   90.00
_cell.angle_beta   90.00
_cell.angle_gamma   90.00
#
_symmetry.space_group_name_H-M   'P 1'
#
loop_
_entity.id
_entity.type
_entity.pdbx_description
1 polymer ?
#
loop_
_entity_poly.entity_id
_entity_poly.type
_entity_poly.pdbx_seq_one_letter_code
_entity_poly.pdbx_strand_id
1 'polypeptide(L)'
;MSSRIARERLYAERKRWRVDHPANFYAKPTINADGTTNIMKWQCGIPGKPNTIWEGGIYQLTMEFPDEYPNKPPKCQFNPLIFHPNVYPSGTVCLSILNEEKDWRPILTIKDILLGIQD
;
A
#
# COMPACT_ATOMS: atom_id res chain seq x y z
N MET A 1 -15.72 -17.52 0.59
CA MET A 1 -14.40 -18.20 0.65
C MET A 1 -13.23 -17.23 0.43
N SER A 2 -13.29 -16.35 -0.57
CA SER A 2 -12.21 -15.40 -0.94
C SER A 2 -11.69 -14.53 0.22
N SER A 3 -12.60 -13.92 1.00
CA SER A 3 -12.26 -13.00 2.10
C SER A 3 -11.41 -13.63 3.23
N ARG A 4 -11.37 -14.96 3.36
CA ARG A 4 -10.50 -15.66 4.33
C ARG A 4 -9.04 -15.67 3.87
N ILE A 5 -8.81 -16.02 2.61
CA ILE A 5 -7.47 -16.10 2.00
C ILE A 5 -6.81 -14.72 2.03
N ALA A 6 -7.57 -13.67 1.70
CA ALA A 6 -7.12 -12.28 1.78
C ALA A 6 -6.59 -11.93 3.17
N ARG A 7 -7.37 -12.21 4.22
CA ARG A 7 -6.97 -11.93 5.60
C ARG A 7 -5.75 -12.74 6.05
N GLU A 8 -5.71 -14.04 5.76
CA GLU A 8 -4.55 -14.90 6.08
C GLU A 8 -3.27 -14.37 5.44
N ARG A 9 -3.33 -13.97 4.16
CA ARG A 9 -2.22 -13.33 3.46
C ARG A 9 -1.82 -12.00 4.12
N LEU A 10 -2.78 -11.14 4.46
CA LEU A 10 -2.48 -9.83 5.06
C LEU A 10 -1.89 -9.94 6.47
N TYR A 11 -2.27 -10.94 7.26
CA TYR A 11 -1.59 -11.23 8.52
C TYR A 11 -0.14 -11.68 8.30
N ALA A 12 0.13 -12.47 7.26
CA ALA A 12 1.49 -12.84 6.87
C ALA A 12 2.31 -11.62 6.38
N GLU A 13 1.73 -10.75 5.55
CA GLU A 13 2.33 -9.47 5.16
C GLU A 13 2.70 -8.62 6.38
N ARG A 14 1.78 -8.46 7.34
CA ARG A 14 2.02 -7.70 8.56
C ARG A 14 3.14 -8.29 9.39
N LYS A 15 3.20 -9.62 9.52
CA LYS A 15 4.28 -10.30 10.23
C LYS A 15 5.62 -10.05 9.54
N ARG A 16 5.69 -10.16 8.21
CA ARG A 16 6.90 -9.89 7.43
C ARG A 16 7.36 -8.44 7.55
N TRP A 17 6.45 -7.48 7.36
CA TRP A 17 6.74 -6.05 7.49
C TRP A 17 7.34 -5.67 8.84
N ARG A 18 6.84 -6.26 9.94
CA ARG A 18 7.37 -6.01 11.28
C ARG A 18 8.79 -6.53 11.50
N VAL A 19 9.23 -7.50 10.70
CA VAL A 19 10.58 -8.07 10.75
C VAL A 19 11.52 -7.29 9.83
N ASP A 20 11.07 -7.00 8.62
CA ASP A 20 11.86 -6.31 7.60
C ASP A 20 10.99 -5.35 6.79
N HIS A 21 11.33 -4.06 6.85
CA HIS A 21 10.79 -3.02 5.98
C HIS A 21 11.88 -1.97 5.70
N PRO A 22 11.80 -1.24 4.57
CA PRO A 22 12.79 -0.23 4.24
C PRO A 22 12.78 0.91 5.27
N ALA A 23 13.95 1.50 5.52
CA ALA A 23 14.10 2.55 6.52
C ALA A 23 13.13 3.73 6.27
N ASN A 24 12.52 4.22 7.35
CA ASN A 24 11.57 5.36 7.36
C ASN A 24 10.24 5.14 6.63
N PHE A 25 10.01 3.97 6.04
CA PHE A 25 8.66 3.58 5.62
C PHE A 25 7.85 3.13 6.84
N TYR A 26 6.54 3.34 6.79
CA TYR A 26 5.63 2.65 7.69
C TYR A 26 4.41 2.13 6.94
N ALA A 27 3.87 1.01 7.40
CA ALA A 27 2.63 0.43 6.91
C ALA A 27 1.94 -0.30 8.07
N LYS A 28 0.69 0.06 8.36
CA LYS A 28 -0.07 -0.55 9.44
C LYS A 28 -1.56 -0.64 9.10
N PRO A 29 -2.26 -1.71 9.52
CA PRO A 29 -3.72 -1.77 9.45
C PRO A 29 -4.36 -0.58 10.18
N THR A 30 -5.48 -0.08 9.66
CA THR A 30 -6.26 0.97 10.31
C THR A 30 -7.05 0.41 11.49
N ILE A 31 -7.51 1.29 12.36
CA ILE A 31 -8.39 0.96 13.49
C ILE A 31 -9.80 1.48 13.16
N ASN A 32 -10.81 0.64 13.33
CA ASN A 32 -12.21 0.99 13.18
C ASN A 32 -12.69 1.86 14.35
N ALA A 33 -13.86 2.49 14.21
CA ALA A 33 -14.43 3.34 15.26
C ALA A 33 -14.70 2.59 16.58
N ASP A 34 -14.92 1.28 16.52
CA ASP A 34 -15.12 0.40 17.67
C ASP A 34 -13.80 -0.08 18.33
N GLY A 35 -12.65 0.40 17.85
CA GLY A 35 -11.32 0.01 18.35
C GLY A 35 -10.78 -1.29 17.75
N THR A 36 -11.54 -1.98 16.90
CA THR A 36 -11.06 -3.20 16.24
C THR A 36 -10.10 -2.89 15.11
N THR A 37 -9.19 -3.83 14.80
CA THR A 37 -8.25 -3.67 13.68
C THR A 37 -8.92 -4.04 12.36
N ASN A 38 -8.88 -3.14 11.39
CA ASN A 38 -9.27 -3.43 10.01
C ASN A 38 -8.06 -3.90 9.20
N ILE A 39 -7.89 -5.21 9.09
CA ILE A 39 -6.77 -5.80 8.35
C ILE A 39 -6.84 -5.53 6.83
N MET A 40 -8.02 -5.17 6.30
CA MET A 40 -8.27 -4.94 4.87
C MET A 40 -7.99 -3.50 4.43
N LYS A 41 -7.63 -2.60 5.35
CA LYS A 41 -7.30 -1.21 5.05
C LYS A 41 -6.08 -0.78 5.85
N TRP A 42 -5.06 -0.26 5.18
CA TRP A 42 -3.79 0.10 5.79
C TRP A 42 -3.47 1.56 5.57
N GLN A 43 -2.90 2.19 6.60
CA GLN A 43 -2.27 3.49 6.51
C GLN A 43 -0.76 3.30 6.31
N CYS A 44 -0.24 3.88 5.25
CA CYS A 44 1.15 3.80 4.87
C CYS A 44 1.78 5.20 4.79
N GLY A 45 3.10 5.26 4.83
CA GLY A 45 3.90 6.44 4.60
C GLY A 45 5.17 6.09 3.84
N ILE A 46 5.42 6.84 2.77
CA ILE A 46 6.57 6.66 1.88
C ILE A 46 7.50 7.88 2.04
N PRO A 47 8.77 7.71 2.43
CA PRO A 47 9.72 8.80 2.43
C PRO A 47 10.08 9.19 1.00
N GLY A 48 10.27 10.48 0.73
CA GLY A 48 10.85 10.90 -0.55
C GLY A 48 12.32 10.49 -0.66
N LYS A 49 12.76 10.18 -1.88
CA LYS A 49 14.14 9.74 -2.12
C LYS A 49 15.15 10.88 -1.92
N PRO A 50 16.35 10.59 -1.38
CA PRO A 50 17.44 11.54 -1.33
C PRO A 50 17.82 12.07 -2.72
N ASN A 51 18.26 13.32 -2.78
CA ASN A 51 18.63 14.05 -3.99
C ASN A 51 17.49 14.18 -5.01
N THR A 52 16.25 14.25 -4.53
CA THR A 52 15.07 14.52 -5.35
C THR A 52 14.27 15.68 -4.76
N ILE A 53 13.33 16.24 -5.53
CA ILE A 53 12.41 17.27 -5.04
C ILE A 53 11.47 16.77 -3.92
N TRP A 54 11.41 15.45 -3.73
CA TRP A 54 10.59 14.80 -2.71
C TRP A 54 11.34 14.60 -1.39
N GLU A 55 12.66 14.80 -1.38
CA GLU A 55 13.50 14.57 -0.21
C GLU A 55 12.99 15.32 1.03
N GLY A 56 13.09 14.66 2.19
CA GLY A 56 12.64 15.20 3.47
C GLY A 56 11.12 15.06 3.73
N GLY A 57 10.33 14.75 2.72
CA GLY A 57 8.90 14.49 2.85
C GLY A 57 8.56 13.06 3.30
N ILE A 58 7.42 12.89 3.98
CA ILE A 58 6.75 11.61 4.21
C ILE A 58 5.35 11.69 3.59
N TYR A 59 5.13 10.93 2.53
CA TYR A 59 3.90 10.96 1.75
C TYR A 59 2.94 9.87 2.20
N GLN A 60 1.81 10.28 2.77
CA GLN A 60 0.83 9.38 3.36
C GLN A 60 -0.13 8.85 2.30
N LEU A 61 -0.35 7.53 2.31
CA LEU A 61 -1.33 6.89 1.45
C LEU A 61 -2.07 5.78 2.18
N THR A 62 -3.29 5.52 1.72
CA THR A 62 -4.09 4.38 2.15
C THR A 62 -3.97 3.25 1.13
N MET A 63 -3.79 2.02 1.62
CA MET A 63 -3.95 0.81 0.82
C MET A 63 -5.25 0.11 1.23
N GLU A 64 -6.16 -0.08 0.28
CA GLU A 64 -7.42 -0.79 0.49
C GLU A 64 -7.40 -2.10 -0.31
N PHE A 65 -7.59 -3.21 0.39
CA PHE A 65 -7.46 -4.55 -0.16
C PHE A 65 -8.85 -5.10 -0.50
N PRO A 66 -9.07 -5.62 -1.72
CA PRO A 66 -10.32 -6.30 -2.08
C PRO A 66 -10.42 -7.67 -1.39
N ASP A 67 -11.62 -8.24 -1.32
CA ASP A 67 -11.86 -9.58 -0.78
C ASP A 67 -11.19 -10.68 -1.63
N GLU A 68 -10.88 -10.39 -2.89
CA GLU A 68 -10.15 -11.23 -3.84
C GLU A 68 -8.63 -11.10 -3.73
N TYR A 69 -8.10 -10.28 -2.83
CA TYR A 69 -6.66 -10.24 -2.56
C TYR A 69 -6.16 -11.64 -2.10
N PRO A 70 -5.00 -12.12 -2.58
CA PRO A 70 -4.01 -11.46 -3.44
C PRO A 70 -4.20 -11.68 -4.94
N ASN A 71 -5.30 -12.27 -5.40
CA ASN A 71 -5.56 -12.44 -6.83
C ASN A 71 -5.80 -11.08 -7.50
N LYS A 72 -6.50 -10.16 -6.81
CA LYS A 72 -6.65 -8.76 -7.24
C LYS A 72 -5.73 -7.81 -6.46
N PRO A 73 -5.20 -6.75 -7.09
CA PRO A 73 -4.31 -5.78 -6.44
C PRO A 73 -5.05 -4.93 -5.40
N PRO A 74 -4.33 -4.37 -4.40
CA PRO A 74 -4.89 -3.32 -3.57
C PRO A 74 -5.03 -2.01 -4.34
N LYS A 75 -5.99 -1.18 -3.93
CA LYS A 75 -6.08 0.21 -4.36
C LYS A 75 -5.23 1.09 -3.45
N CYS A 76 -4.31 1.86 -4.02
CA CYS A 76 -3.46 2.79 -3.29
C CYS A 76 -3.91 4.24 -3.55
N GLN A 77 -4.10 5.04 -2.49
CA GLN A 77 -4.57 6.42 -2.60
C GLN A 77 -3.82 7.37 -1.66
N PHE A 78 -3.21 8.42 -2.21
CA PHE A 78 -2.60 9.48 -1.42
C PHE A 78 -3.67 10.33 -0.70
N ASN A 79 -3.46 10.55 0.59
CA ASN A 79 -4.24 11.48 1.39
C ASN A 79 -3.34 12.08 2.48
N PRO A 80 -3.03 13.39 2.45
CA PRO A 80 -3.50 14.39 1.48
C PRO A 80 -3.06 14.11 0.04
N LEU A 81 -3.78 14.69 -0.93
CA LEU A 81 -3.46 14.57 -2.36
C LEU A 81 -2.07 15.13 -2.65
N ILE A 82 -1.30 14.42 -3.47
CA ILE A 82 -0.02 14.90 -4.00
C ILE A 82 -0.15 15.26 -5.48
N PHE A 83 0.66 16.21 -5.93
CA PHE A 83 0.71 16.59 -7.34
C PHE A 83 1.74 15.75 -8.08
N HIS A 84 1.29 14.68 -8.75
CA HIS A 84 2.15 13.78 -9.50
C HIS A 84 1.44 13.29 -10.77
N PRO A 85 2.11 13.16 -11.93
CA PRO A 85 1.46 12.77 -13.20
C PRO A 85 0.73 11.43 -13.15
N ASN A 86 1.21 10.50 -12.32
CA ASN A 86 0.61 9.18 -12.13
C ASN A 86 -0.34 9.09 -10.91
N VAL A 87 -0.78 10.22 -10.38
CA VAL A 87 -1.78 10.28 -9.32
C VAL A 87 -3.01 11.01 -9.83
N TYR A 88 -4.15 10.32 -9.84
CA TYR A 88 -5.42 10.91 -10.23
C TYR A 88 -5.85 11.99 -9.23
N PRO A 89 -6.78 12.92 -9.60
CA PRO A 89 -7.35 13.89 -8.67
C PRO A 89 -8.01 13.27 -7.43
N SER A 90 -8.41 11.99 -7.51
CA SER A 90 -8.92 11.20 -6.39
C SER A 90 -7.84 10.72 -5.41
N GLY A 91 -6.57 11.01 -5.66
CA GLY A 91 -5.41 10.46 -4.94
C GLY A 91 -5.00 9.06 -5.40
N THR A 92 -5.77 8.41 -6.26
CA THR A 92 -5.50 7.04 -6.70
C THR A 92 -4.21 6.97 -7.53
N VAL A 93 -3.31 6.06 -7.16
CA VAL A 93 -2.04 5.84 -7.85
C VAL A 93 -2.25 4.97 -9.09
N CYS A 94 -1.67 5.39 -10.22
CA CYS A 94 -1.63 4.64 -11.47
C CYS A 94 -0.25 4.02 -11.64
N LEU A 95 -0.13 2.73 -11.34
CA LEU A 95 1.10 1.95 -11.47
C LEU A 95 0.78 0.58 -12.08
N SER A 96 1.63 0.04 -12.95
CA SER A 96 1.33 -1.21 -13.66
C SER A 96 1.19 -2.41 -12.72
N ILE A 97 1.98 -2.44 -11.64
CA ILE A 97 1.86 -3.47 -10.58
C ILE A 97 0.62 -3.28 -9.70
N LEU A 98 -0.17 -2.22 -9.87
CA LEU A 98 -1.47 -2.04 -9.21
C LEU A 98 -2.65 -2.27 -10.16
N ASN A 99 -2.38 -2.80 -11.36
CA ASN A 99 -3.38 -3.08 -12.38
C ASN A 99 -3.44 -4.60 -12.65
N GLU A 100 -4.63 -5.18 -12.46
CA GLU A 100 -4.92 -6.61 -12.59
C GLU A 100 -4.59 -7.16 -14.00
N GLU A 101 -4.74 -6.34 -15.04
CA GLU A 101 -4.52 -6.73 -16.44
C GLU A 101 -3.08 -6.47 -16.92
N LYS A 102 -2.20 -5.95 -16.06
CA LYS A 102 -0.81 -5.60 -16.40
C LYS A 102 0.18 -6.45 -15.60
N ASP A 103 0.93 -5.83 -14.69
CA ASP A 103 2.08 -6.44 -14.04
C ASP A 103 1.77 -6.94 -12.62
N TRP A 104 0.50 -6.87 -12.19
CA TRP A 104 0.09 -7.42 -10.91
C TRP A 104 0.38 -8.92 -10.86
N ARG A 105 1.06 -9.33 -9.79
CA ARG A 105 1.29 -10.74 -9.48
C ARG A 105 0.96 -10.94 -8.01
N PRO A 106 0.19 -11.98 -7.63
CA PRO A 106 -0.13 -12.25 -6.23
C PRO A 106 1.09 -12.39 -5.31
N ILE A 107 2.27 -12.69 -5.86
CA ILE A 107 3.53 -12.80 -5.10
C ILE A 107 4.06 -11.46 -4.59
N LEU A 108 3.67 -10.34 -5.21
CA LEU A 108 4.11 -9.00 -4.80
C LEU A 108 3.69 -8.72 -3.36
N THR A 109 4.64 -8.22 -2.58
CA THR A 109 4.46 -7.88 -1.17
C THR A 109 4.07 -6.42 -0.99
N ILE A 110 3.61 -6.05 0.21
CA ILE A 110 3.38 -4.64 0.55
C ILE A 110 4.68 -3.82 0.41
N LYS A 111 5.83 -4.43 0.71
CA LYS A 111 7.16 -3.81 0.51
C LYS A 111 7.43 -3.52 -0.96
N ASP A 112 7.19 -4.47 -1.86
CA ASP A 112 7.40 -4.28 -3.30
C ASP A 112 6.51 -3.17 -3.85
N ILE A 113 5.25 -3.11 -3.40
CA ILE A 113 4.29 -2.07 -3.80
C ILE A 113 4.77 -0.69 -3.33
N LEU A 114 5.11 -0.54 -2.05
CA LEU A 114 5.52 0.76 -1.50
C LEU A 114 6.84 1.26 -2.09
N LEU A 115 7.79 0.35 -2.38
CA LEU A 115 9.01 0.70 -3.11
C LEU A 115 8.69 1.12 -4.55
N GLY A 116 7.83 0.38 -5.25
CA GLY A 116 7.43 0.73 -6.61
C GLY A 116 6.65 2.05 -6.72
N ILE A 117 6.01 2.53 -5.64
CA ILE A 117 5.39 3.87 -5.59
C ILE A 117 6.44 4.96 -5.29
N GLN A 118 7.51 4.64 -4.56
CA GLN A 118 8.61 5.57 -4.29
C GLN A 118 9.50 5.79 -5.53
N ASP A 119 9.59 4.78 -6.40
CA ASP A 119 10.45 4.76 -7.59
C ASP A 119 9.98 5.68 -8.71
#